data_AF-A0A958US82-F1
#
_entry.id   AF-A0A958US82-F1
#
_cell.length_a   1.000
_cell.length_b   1.000
_cell.length_c   1.000
_cell.angle_alpha   90.00
_cell.angle_beta   90.00
_cell.angle_gamma   90.00
#
_symmetry.space_group_name_H-M   'P 1'
#
loop_
_entity.id
_entity.type
_entity.pdbx_description
1 polymer ?
#
loop_
_entity_poly.entity_id
_entity_poly.type
_entity_poly.pdbx_seq_one_letter_code
_entity_poly.pdbx_strand_id
1 'polypeptide(L)'
;MTEKLFFILFIICGFVAKAQIPKQDVSVDITVFPKEKVTLSINSNVLLAGELLQYKAFNLDAANKASKLSKVLYVSLRNENDSVVFSHKLKVENGTANGDFFIPSTLKTGIYKLIGYTNFSRNNAQDAYFQKNIYIINTFIKPNGVKKTVDTIKVKFASKSTSEFSNGKSNVETIKITSDKQSYGLREKVTLNIENRLRNIGGNYAVSIRKISPIEISDNAPTKPKDVPSEVFYIPEIRGELISGIVISRTDSRPVANKEVSLTIPGKDFIFKIAKTDANGRFFFSVAEGYDAEKSIVQLNDSEQNTANYTLVMDKKDFELGGTHAKLLKLDPNLKDWLEERSVQVQVENAYFEIKKDSILGNKINPAFYDNLGNVFLLDDYTRFTTVRETFIEVVTLAAIRGSGADAHFVVNNAYDPNGIAKFNDIPPLVLMDGMQIQNNGDLINYNAREIKSIRVITQPYRYGPKIFSGIIAVETKKGNFVPSHSKDYVEELNLPPAVKKKKQYKADYNDKSAFSRIPDYRVQLLWQPNVVLDEKDYVTSFYTSDVLGVFEITLEGYTDEGTFIFAKNYFKVTGN
;
A
#
# COMPACT_ATOMS: atom_id res chain seq x y z
N MET A 1 3.79 19.88 -68.17
CA MET A 1 2.74 20.03 -67.15
C MET A 1 3.18 19.20 -65.96
N THR A 2 3.75 19.83 -64.94
CA THR A 2 4.30 19.18 -63.75
C THR A 2 3.28 19.28 -62.63
N GLU A 3 2.58 18.18 -62.34
CA GLU A 3 1.66 18.12 -61.21
C GLU A 3 2.45 18.05 -59.89
N LYS A 4 2.28 19.09 -59.06
CA LYS A 4 2.78 19.11 -57.70
C LYS A 4 1.82 18.34 -56.79
N LEU A 5 2.30 17.21 -56.28
CA LEU A 5 1.61 16.44 -55.25
C LEU A 5 1.67 17.21 -53.91
N PHE A 6 0.55 17.77 -53.46
CA PHE A 6 0.42 18.38 -52.14
C PHE A 6 0.14 17.29 -51.09
N PHE A 7 1.13 16.98 -50.25
CA PHE A 7 0.94 16.16 -49.05
C PHE A 7 0.27 17.03 -47.97
N ILE A 8 -1.03 16.83 -47.73
CA ILE A 8 -1.72 17.41 -46.58
C ILE A 8 -1.41 16.53 -45.37
N LEU A 9 -0.53 17.03 -44.48
CA LEU A 9 -0.25 16.44 -43.18
C LEU A 9 -1.47 16.67 -42.28
N PHE A 10 -2.31 15.64 -42.10
CA PHE A 10 -3.38 15.65 -41.10
C PHE A 10 -2.74 15.64 -39.71
N ILE A 11 -2.63 16.82 -39.08
CA ILE A 11 -2.32 16.92 -37.65
C ILE A 11 -3.56 16.44 -36.91
N ILE A 12 -3.56 15.16 -36.54
CA ILE A 12 -4.50 14.61 -35.56
C ILE A 12 -4.13 15.25 -34.21
N CYS A 13 -4.72 16.40 -33.90
CA CYS A 13 -4.80 16.90 -32.53
C CYS A 13 -5.72 15.95 -31.75
N GLY A 14 -5.17 14.83 -31.29
CA GLY A 14 -5.83 14.01 -30.29
C GLY A 14 -5.99 14.86 -29.03
N PHE A 15 -7.23 15.20 -28.68
CA PHE A 15 -7.53 15.72 -27.34
C PHE A 15 -7.22 14.60 -26.34
N VAL A 16 -6.03 14.66 -25.73
CA VAL A 16 -5.71 13.80 -24.60
C VAL A 16 -6.51 14.34 -23.41
N ALA A 17 -7.68 13.74 -23.15
CA ALA A 17 -8.43 14.01 -21.94
C ALA A 17 -7.55 13.62 -20.74
N LYS A 18 -7.14 14.60 -19.93
CA LYS A 18 -6.44 14.34 -18.67
C LYS A 18 -7.49 13.94 -17.63
N ALA A 19 -7.41 12.71 -17.14
CA ALA A 19 -8.27 12.22 -16.06
C ALA A 19 -8.08 12.97 -14.73
N GLN A 20 -6.98 13.71 -14.56
CA GLN A 20 -6.62 14.39 -13.31
C GLN A 20 -7.31 15.76 -13.12
N ILE A 21 -7.50 16.20 -11.88
CA ILE A 21 -8.17 17.49 -11.57
C ILE A 21 -7.19 18.64 -11.81
N PRO A 22 -7.52 19.68 -12.60
CA PRO A 22 -6.67 20.84 -12.75
C PRO A 22 -6.58 21.65 -11.45
N LYS A 23 -5.36 22.05 -11.07
CA LYS A 23 -5.12 22.78 -9.81
C LYS A 23 -5.73 24.18 -9.76
N GLN A 24 -5.83 24.83 -10.91
CA GLN A 24 -6.41 26.18 -11.03
C GLN A 24 -7.93 26.20 -10.75
N ASP A 25 -8.61 25.05 -10.87
CA ASP A 25 -10.06 24.94 -10.70
C ASP A 25 -10.46 24.70 -9.23
N VAL A 26 -9.50 24.57 -8.33
CA VAL A 26 -9.73 24.21 -6.92
C VAL A 26 -9.19 25.28 -5.98
N SER A 27 -10.07 25.85 -5.17
CA SER A 27 -9.68 26.64 -4.00
C SER A 27 -9.62 25.76 -2.75
N VAL A 28 -8.50 25.81 -2.03
CA VAL A 28 -8.29 25.02 -0.82
C VAL A 28 -8.31 25.92 0.40
N ASP A 29 -9.25 25.67 1.32
CA ASP A 29 -9.20 26.25 2.66
C ASP A 29 -8.15 25.49 3.50
N ILE A 30 -7.02 26.15 3.75
CA ILE A 30 -5.90 25.59 4.51
C ILE A 30 -6.21 25.36 5.99
N THR A 31 -7.30 25.94 6.51
CA THR A 31 -7.76 25.69 7.89
C THR A 31 -8.47 24.34 8.00
N VAL A 32 -9.14 23.91 6.92
CA VAL A 32 -9.83 22.62 6.83
C VAL A 32 -8.89 21.54 6.30
N PHE A 33 -8.07 21.87 5.31
CA PHE A 33 -7.13 20.97 4.66
C PHE A 33 -5.69 21.49 4.83
N PRO A 34 -5.10 21.32 6.03
CA PRO A 34 -3.73 21.75 6.28
C PRO A 34 -2.75 20.99 5.41
N LYS A 35 -1.64 21.64 5.03
CA LYS A 35 -0.57 21.00 4.26
C LYS A 35 -0.03 19.77 4.99
N GLU A 36 0.21 18.71 4.24
CA GLU A 36 0.86 17.50 4.72
C GLU A 36 2.28 17.38 4.16
N LYS A 37 3.20 16.83 4.95
CA LYS A 37 4.53 16.43 4.53
C LYS A 37 4.88 15.08 5.14
N VAL A 38 5.60 14.26 4.37
CA VAL A 38 6.03 12.94 4.82
C VAL A 38 7.51 12.98 5.20
N THR A 39 7.89 12.26 6.24
CA THR A 39 9.29 11.94 6.55
C THR A 39 9.46 10.46 6.87
N LEU A 40 10.63 9.89 6.58
CA LEU A 40 10.92 8.47 6.85
C LEU A 40 12.12 8.32 7.81
N SER A 41 11.93 7.48 8.81
CA SER A 41 12.97 6.86 9.63
C SER A 41 13.28 5.48 9.05
N ILE A 42 14.56 5.11 8.93
CA ILE A 42 14.99 3.84 8.30
C ILE A 42 16.06 3.15 9.12
N ASN A 43 16.11 1.81 9.07
CA ASN A 43 17.11 1.04 9.80
C ASN A 43 18.53 1.19 9.23
N SER A 44 18.66 1.34 7.91
CA SER A 44 19.94 1.62 7.25
C SER A 44 19.71 2.19 5.85
N ASN A 45 20.63 3.05 5.40
CA ASN A 45 20.72 3.47 4.01
C ASN A 45 21.66 2.59 3.18
N VAL A 46 22.40 1.64 3.79
CA VAL A 46 23.27 0.69 3.06
C VAL A 46 22.88 -0.73 3.42
N LEU A 47 22.47 -1.49 2.42
CA LEU A 47 21.93 -2.84 2.60
C LEU A 47 22.59 -3.80 1.62
N LEU A 48 22.80 -5.03 2.08
CA LEU A 48 23.12 -6.14 1.20
C LEU A 48 21.83 -6.74 0.63
N ALA A 49 21.91 -7.31 -0.56
CA ALA A 49 20.86 -8.20 -1.05
C ALA A 49 20.66 -9.34 -0.05
N GLY A 50 19.42 -9.64 0.31
CA GLY A 50 19.06 -10.57 1.37
C GLY A 50 18.86 -9.93 2.75
N GLU A 51 18.99 -8.61 2.90
CA GLU A 51 18.61 -7.89 4.14
C GLU A 51 17.22 -7.27 4.06
N LEU A 52 16.68 -6.87 5.22
CA LEU A 52 15.43 -6.11 5.32
C LEU A 52 15.72 -4.60 5.38
N LEU A 53 15.16 -3.84 4.44
CA LEU A 53 14.95 -2.40 4.61
C LEU A 53 13.72 -2.21 5.50
N GLN A 54 13.91 -1.72 6.71
CA GLN A 54 12.81 -1.43 7.64
C GLN A 54 12.67 0.07 7.78
N TYR A 55 11.43 0.55 7.79
CA TYR A 55 11.16 1.97 7.85
C TYR A 55 9.88 2.30 8.61
N LYS A 56 9.84 3.53 9.11
CA LYS A 56 8.68 4.18 9.68
C LYS A 56 8.45 5.49 8.95
N ALA A 57 7.21 5.73 8.56
CA ALA A 57 6.76 6.96 7.98
C ALA A 57 6.03 7.81 9.02
N PHE A 58 6.30 9.12 9.00
CA PHE A 58 5.55 10.14 9.70
C PHE A 58 4.83 10.99 8.66
N ASN A 59 3.52 11.12 8.78
CA ASN A 59 2.71 12.09 8.06
C ASN A 59 2.47 13.28 8.98
N LEU A 60 3.03 14.42 8.61
CA LEU A 60 3.10 15.61 9.46
C LEU A 60 2.37 16.78 8.81
N ASP A 61 1.89 17.71 9.62
CA ASP A 61 1.37 18.98 9.14
C ASP A 61 2.50 20.02 8.89
N ALA A 62 2.12 21.25 8.53
CA ALA A 62 3.08 22.33 8.32
C ALA A 62 3.94 22.62 9.57
N ALA A 63 3.38 22.45 10.78
CA ALA A 63 4.03 22.65 12.07
C ALA A 63 4.81 21.41 12.57
N ASN A 64 4.96 20.37 11.73
CA ASN A 64 5.57 19.07 12.08
C ASN A 64 4.77 18.22 13.09
N LYS A 65 3.51 18.55 13.37
CA LYS A 65 2.66 17.71 14.23
C LYS A 65 2.08 16.57 13.42
N ALA A 66 1.73 15.46 14.07
CA ALA A 66 1.12 14.32 13.39
C ALA A 66 -0.18 14.71 12.67
N SER A 67 -0.20 14.57 11.34
CA SER A 67 -1.38 14.86 10.52
C SER A 67 -2.48 13.82 10.77
N LYS A 68 -3.71 14.31 10.91
CA LYS A 68 -4.92 13.47 11.02
C LYS A 68 -5.67 13.34 9.70
N LEU A 69 -5.24 14.03 8.65
CA LEU A 69 -5.97 14.17 7.39
C LEU A 69 -5.93 12.88 6.57
N SER A 70 -4.78 12.53 5.97
CA SER A 70 -4.67 11.33 5.13
C SER A 70 -4.57 10.04 5.95
N LYS A 71 -5.35 9.02 5.56
CA LYS A 71 -5.35 7.66 6.14
C LYS A 71 -4.51 6.66 5.37
N VAL A 72 -3.96 7.09 4.23
CA VAL A 72 -3.11 6.29 3.36
C VAL A 72 -1.83 7.05 3.04
N LEU A 73 -0.72 6.33 3.07
CA LEU A 73 0.61 6.82 2.73
C LEU A 73 1.30 5.79 1.85
N TYR A 74 2.08 6.26 0.88
CA TYR A 74 2.81 5.42 -0.04
C TYR A 74 4.31 5.52 0.22
N VAL A 75 4.99 4.38 0.26
CA VAL A 75 6.46 4.29 0.29
C VAL A 75 6.90 3.46 -0.89
N SER A 76 7.76 4.01 -1.75
CA SER A 76 8.25 3.32 -2.94
C SER A 76 9.77 3.39 -3.03
N LEU A 77 10.38 2.28 -3.43
CA LEU A 77 11.79 2.25 -3.81
C LEU A 77 11.88 2.21 -5.34
N ARG A 78 12.63 3.14 -5.91
CA ARG A 78 12.78 3.30 -7.36
C ARG A 78 14.25 3.23 -7.77
N ASN A 79 14.52 2.68 -8.95
CA ASN A 79 15.87 2.66 -9.51
C ASN A 79 16.22 4.00 -10.17
N GLU A 80 17.42 4.10 -10.76
CA GLU A 80 17.91 5.34 -11.39
C GLU A 80 17.12 5.76 -12.65
N ASN A 81 16.51 4.79 -13.33
CA ASN A 81 15.61 4.98 -14.48
C ASN A 81 14.17 5.26 -14.05
N ASP A 82 13.95 5.54 -12.77
CA ASP A 82 12.64 5.80 -12.18
C ASP A 82 11.66 4.60 -12.29
N SER A 83 12.17 3.38 -12.47
CA SER A 83 11.36 2.17 -12.41
C SER A 83 11.13 1.72 -10.97
N VAL A 84 9.90 1.31 -10.67
CA VAL A 84 9.49 0.85 -9.34
C VAL A 84 10.11 -0.51 -9.04
N VAL A 85 10.83 -0.61 -7.91
CA VAL A 85 11.27 -1.88 -7.31
C VAL A 85 10.17 -2.42 -6.39
N PHE A 86 9.62 -1.55 -5.54
CA PHE A 86 8.40 -1.81 -4.80
C PHE A 86 7.59 -0.53 -4.59
N SER A 87 6.29 -0.68 -4.38
CA SER A 87 5.40 0.40 -3.95
C SER A 87 4.48 -0.15 -2.86
N HIS A 88 4.69 0.29 -1.62
CA HIS A 88 3.91 -0.11 -0.47
C HIS A 88 2.86 0.94 -0.18
N LYS A 89 1.62 0.51 -0.11
CA LYS A 89 0.51 1.28 0.44
C LYS A 89 0.38 0.97 1.92
N LEU A 90 0.39 2.00 2.75
CA LEU A 90 0.41 1.89 4.20
C LEU A 90 -0.81 2.59 4.79
N LYS A 91 -1.47 1.91 5.73
CA LYS A 91 -2.52 2.53 6.54
C LYS A 91 -1.87 3.45 7.58
N VAL A 92 -2.31 4.70 7.60
CA VAL A 92 -1.83 5.71 8.55
C VAL A 92 -2.70 5.73 9.79
N GLU A 93 -2.08 5.59 10.94
CA GLU A 93 -2.72 5.67 12.25
C GLU A 93 -1.97 6.70 13.10
N ASN A 94 -2.71 7.71 13.60
CA ASN A 94 -2.15 8.82 14.37
C ASN A 94 -0.94 9.48 13.70
N GLY A 95 -1.03 9.73 12.38
CA GLY A 95 0.04 10.35 11.59
C GLY A 95 1.28 9.47 11.42
N THR A 96 1.22 8.18 11.72
CA THR A 96 2.35 7.25 11.55
C THR A 96 1.96 6.00 10.77
N ALA A 97 2.95 5.41 10.10
CA ALA A 97 2.84 4.11 9.48
C ALA A 97 4.22 3.44 9.44
N ASN A 98 4.30 2.13 9.25
CA ASN A 98 5.57 1.44 9.14
C ASN A 98 5.49 0.25 8.19
N GLY A 99 6.65 -0.16 7.68
CA GLY A 99 6.76 -1.29 6.77
C GLY A 99 8.20 -1.80 6.71
N ASP A 100 8.36 -2.92 6.03
CA ASP A 100 9.64 -3.52 5.74
C ASP A 100 9.61 -4.08 4.33
N PHE A 101 10.77 -4.14 3.68
CA PHE A 101 10.95 -4.72 2.36
C PHE A 101 12.22 -5.58 2.36
N PHE A 102 12.08 -6.85 2.01
CA PHE A 102 13.20 -7.78 1.86
C PHE A 102 13.89 -7.52 0.52
N ILE A 103 15.18 -7.19 0.55
CA ILE A 103 15.95 -6.92 -0.67
C ILE A 103 16.20 -8.25 -1.39
N PRO A 104 15.60 -8.51 -2.57
CA PRO A 104 15.74 -9.80 -3.22
C PRO A 104 17.13 -9.97 -3.84
N SER A 105 17.59 -11.21 -3.94
CA SER A 105 18.88 -11.56 -4.58
C SER A 105 18.93 -11.24 -6.08
N THR A 106 17.79 -10.94 -6.70
CA THR A 106 17.66 -10.50 -8.10
C THR A 106 17.96 -9.01 -8.30
N LEU A 107 17.92 -8.21 -7.23
CA LEU A 107 18.10 -6.76 -7.33
C LEU A 107 19.57 -6.39 -7.49
N LYS A 108 19.91 -5.64 -8.54
CA LYS A 108 21.32 -5.34 -8.87
C LYS A 108 21.96 -4.38 -7.87
N THR A 109 23.28 -4.48 -7.72
CA THR A 109 24.08 -3.45 -7.03
C THR A 109 23.85 -2.09 -7.66
N GLY A 110 23.55 -1.08 -6.85
CA GLY A 110 23.26 0.26 -7.35
C GLY A 110 22.70 1.21 -6.29
N ILE A 111 22.33 2.39 -6.76
CA ILE A 111 21.72 3.45 -5.96
C ILE A 111 20.23 3.47 -6.28
N TYR A 112 19.42 3.45 -5.24
CA TYR A 112 17.97 3.46 -5.32
C TYR A 112 17.43 4.65 -4.53
N LYS A 113 16.27 5.16 -4.93
CA LYS A 113 15.60 6.26 -4.24
C LYS A 113 14.40 5.72 -3.48
N LEU A 114 14.43 5.83 -2.16
CA LEU A 114 13.28 5.59 -1.31
C LEU A 114 12.48 6.89 -1.21
N ILE A 115 11.23 6.85 -1.62
CA ILE A 115 10.32 7.98 -1.55
C ILE A 115 9.12 7.68 -0.66
N GLY A 116 8.63 8.70 0.03
CA GLY A 116 7.43 8.63 0.86
C GLY A 116 6.51 9.81 0.61
N TYR A 117 5.22 9.59 0.39
CA TYR A 117 4.25 10.66 0.10
C TYR A 117 2.82 10.25 0.47
N THR A 118 1.95 11.22 0.73
CA THR A 118 0.49 11.00 0.70
C THR A 118 -0.03 11.47 -0.65
N ASN A 119 -1.25 11.08 -1.05
CA ASN A 119 -1.82 11.64 -2.26
C ASN A 119 -1.91 13.18 -2.15
N PHE A 120 -2.23 13.71 -0.97
CA PHE A 120 -2.39 15.15 -0.74
C PHE A 120 -1.07 15.94 -0.72
N SER A 121 0.02 15.37 -0.19
CA SER A 121 1.31 16.06 -0.13
C SER A 121 1.82 16.48 -1.51
N ARG A 122 1.43 15.74 -2.56
CA ARG A 122 1.73 16.02 -3.99
C ARG A 122 1.29 17.41 -4.46
N ASN A 123 0.37 18.06 -3.76
CA ASN A 123 -0.07 19.42 -4.06
C ASN A 123 0.96 20.49 -3.69
N ASN A 124 1.89 20.18 -2.80
CA ASN A 124 2.89 21.13 -2.35
C ASN A 124 3.97 21.31 -3.43
N ALA A 125 4.41 22.54 -3.65
CA ALA A 125 5.58 22.78 -4.52
C ALA A 125 6.88 22.27 -3.86
N GLN A 126 6.98 22.46 -2.54
CA GLN A 126 8.07 21.98 -1.68
C GLN A 126 7.56 20.87 -0.78
N ASP A 127 8.38 19.88 -0.45
CA ASP A 127 8.00 18.75 0.41
C ASP A 127 6.83 17.92 -0.13
N ALA A 128 6.69 17.83 -1.47
CA ALA A 128 5.68 16.98 -2.12
C ALA A 128 5.82 15.49 -1.75
N TYR A 129 7.06 15.07 -1.52
CA TYR A 129 7.46 13.73 -1.12
C TYR A 129 8.76 13.84 -0.30
N PHE A 130 9.01 12.84 0.54
CA PHE A 130 10.31 12.57 1.13
C PHE A 130 11.19 11.81 0.13
N GLN A 131 12.50 12.02 0.15
CA GLN A 131 13.45 11.22 -0.62
C GLN A 131 14.69 10.88 0.20
N LYS A 132 15.18 9.64 0.09
CA LYS A 132 16.49 9.23 0.60
C LYS A 132 17.13 8.18 -0.31
N ASN A 133 18.44 8.30 -0.55
CA ASN A 133 19.19 7.30 -1.30
C ASN A 133 19.40 6.04 -0.45
N ILE A 134 19.18 4.88 -1.04
CA ILE A 134 19.45 3.55 -0.51
C ILE A 134 20.49 2.89 -1.42
N TYR A 135 21.62 2.51 -0.84
CA TYR A 135 22.72 1.87 -1.55
C TYR A 135 22.61 0.37 -1.33
N ILE A 136 22.42 -0.37 -2.42
CA ILE A 136 22.24 -1.81 -2.37
C ILE A 136 23.48 -2.47 -2.95
N ILE A 137 24.07 -3.37 -2.19
CA ILE A 137 25.22 -4.18 -2.60
C ILE A 137 24.75 -5.62 -2.74
N ASN A 138 24.77 -6.15 -3.96
CA ASN A 138 24.43 -7.54 -4.23
C ASN A 138 25.71 -8.36 -4.42
N THR A 139 25.96 -9.30 -3.50
CA THR A 139 27.10 -10.22 -3.52
C THR A 139 26.83 -11.51 -4.30
N PHE A 140 25.59 -11.75 -4.75
CA PHE A 140 25.16 -12.92 -5.50
C PHE A 140 25.23 -12.74 -7.02
N ILE A 141 25.27 -11.50 -7.51
CA ILE A 141 25.28 -11.18 -8.94
C ILE A 141 26.59 -10.50 -9.32
N LYS A 142 27.27 -11.01 -10.35
CA LYS A 142 28.44 -10.32 -10.91
C LYS A 142 28.00 -9.00 -11.56
N PRO A 143 28.65 -7.86 -11.26
CA PRO A 143 28.36 -6.61 -11.94
C PRO A 143 28.62 -6.77 -13.44
N ASN A 144 27.64 -6.43 -14.28
CA ASN A 144 27.88 -6.32 -15.71
C ASN A 144 28.86 -5.17 -15.95
N GLY A 145 29.88 -5.38 -16.79
CA GLY A 145 30.90 -4.37 -17.09
C GLY A 145 30.26 -3.05 -17.52
N VAL A 146 30.51 -1.98 -16.75
CA VAL A 146 29.94 -0.66 -17.02
C VAL A 146 30.89 0.14 -17.91
N LYS A 147 30.34 0.86 -18.90
CA LYS A 147 31.09 1.75 -19.79
C LYS A 147 31.78 2.86 -18.95
N LYS A 148 33.02 3.21 -19.31
CA LYS A 148 33.93 4.10 -18.56
C LYS A 148 33.44 5.55 -18.31
N THR A 149 32.26 5.94 -18.80
CA THR A 149 31.81 7.35 -18.87
C THR A 149 30.71 7.72 -17.86
N VAL A 150 30.44 6.90 -16.85
CA VAL A 150 29.38 7.14 -15.86
C VAL A 150 29.97 7.69 -14.56
N ASP A 151 29.33 8.70 -13.96
CA ASP A 151 29.68 9.23 -12.65
C ASP A 151 29.71 8.12 -11.59
N THR A 152 30.69 8.14 -10.69
CA THR A 152 30.86 7.07 -9.68
C THR A 152 30.72 7.59 -8.26
N ILE A 153 29.95 6.86 -7.44
CA ILE A 153 29.91 7.03 -5.99
C ILE A 153 30.78 5.94 -5.38
N LYS A 154 31.79 6.32 -4.60
CA LYS A 154 32.71 5.37 -3.97
C LYS A 154 32.19 4.92 -2.61
N VAL A 155 32.22 3.62 -2.37
CA VAL A 155 32.04 2.99 -1.06
C VAL A 155 33.40 2.54 -0.58
N LYS A 156 33.84 3.01 0.59
CA LYS A 156 35.14 2.68 1.19
C LYS A 156 35.00 2.52 2.69
N PHE A 157 36.02 1.99 3.36
CA PHE A 157 36.05 2.01 4.83
C PHE A 157 36.05 3.44 5.36
N ALA A 158 35.35 3.63 6.47
CA ALA A 158 35.31 4.86 7.22
C ALA A 158 36.72 5.20 7.71
N SER A 159 37.07 6.48 7.65
CA SER A 159 38.39 6.95 8.11
C SER A 159 38.47 7.08 9.63
N LYS A 160 37.33 7.02 10.33
CA LYS A 160 37.22 7.04 11.78
C LYS A 160 37.38 5.65 12.38
N SER A 161 38.21 5.53 13.43
CA SER A 161 38.37 4.30 14.20
C SER A 161 37.07 3.94 14.93
N THR A 162 36.72 2.65 14.98
CA THR A 162 35.59 2.12 15.76
C THR A 162 35.65 2.50 17.25
N SER A 163 36.84 2.84 17.76
CA SER A 163 37.08 3.33 19.12
C SER A 163 36.56 4.75 19.40
N GLU A 164 36.14 5.53 18.40
CA GLU A 164 35.55 6.86 18.60
C GLU A 164 34.03 6.80 18.81
N PHE A 165 33.37 5.69 18.43
CA PHE A 165 31.93 5.53 18.57
C PHE A 165 31.48 5.33 20.03
N SER A 166 32.40 5.08 20.96
CA SER A 166 32.09 5.00 22.40
C SER A 166 31.88 6.36 23.08
N ASN A 167 32.19 7.49 22.43
CA ASN A 167 32.18 8.82 23.05
C ASN A 167 31.19 9.83 22.42
N GLY A 168 30.33 9.39 21.50
CA GLY A 168 29.33 10.26 20.88
C GLY A 168 28.17 10.59 21.81
N LYS A 169 28.34 11.54 22.74
CA LYS A 169 27.26 12.11 23.55
C LYS A 169 26.10 12.57 22.64
N SER A 170 24.88 12.17 23.02
CA SER A 170 23.62 12.63 22.42
C SER A 170 23.56 14.16 22.43
N ASN A 171 23.10 14.75 21.33
CA ASN A 171 22.93 16.21 21.18
C ASN A 171 21.67 16.74 21.87
N VAL A 172 21.11 15.99 22.83
CA VAL A 172 19.85 16.36 23.47
C VAL A 172 19.91 16.00 24.95
N GLU A 173 19.96 17.01 25.83
CA GLU A 173 19.87 16.84 27.29
C GLU A 173 18.55 16.18 27.75
N THR A 174 17.56 16.07 26.84
CA THR A 174 16.18 15.68 27.13
C THR A 174 15.92 14.17 27.12
N ILE A 175 16.71 13.38 26.37
CA ILE A 175 16.57 11.92 26.30
C ILE A 175 17.87 11.26 26.72
N LYS A 176 17.76 10.31 27.65
CA LYS A 176 18.88 9.46 28.06
C LYS A 176 18.56 8.01 27.75
N ILE A 177 19.34 7.44 26.83
CA ILE A 177 19.30 6.02 26.51
C ILE A 177 20.35 5.33 27.38
N THR A 178 19.96 4.31 28.13
CA THR A 178 20.88 3.51 28.95
C THR A 178 20.61 2.03 28.76
N SER A 179 21.64 1.21 28.97
CA SER A 179 21.50 -0.24 29.07
C SER A 179 22.17 -0.73 30.35
N ASP A 180 21.86 -1.95 30.77
CA ASP A 180 22.31 -2.51 32.05
C ASP A 180 23.84 -2.75 32.12
N LYS A 181 24.49 -2.95 30.98
CA LYS A 181 25.96 -3.08 30.81
C LYS A 181 26.45 -2.34 29.57
N GLN A 182 27.76 -2.11 29.49
CA GLN A 182 28.40 -1.53 28.29
C GLN A 182 28.96 -2.58 27.33
N SER A 183 29.20 -3.79 27.84
CA SER A 183 29.68 -4.94 27.08
C SER A 183 28.87 -6.17 27.45
N TYR A 184 28.56 -6.98 26.44
CA TYR A 184 27.76 -8.20 26.56
C TYR A 184 28.46 -9.35 25.81
N GLY A 185 28.25 -10.56 26.27
CA GLY A 185 28.62 -11.78 25.56
C GLY A 185 27.66 -12.11 24.42
N LEU A 186 27.90 -13.26 23.81
CA LEU A 186 27.04 -13.81 22.75
C LEU A 186 25.69 -14.23 23.33
N ARG A 187 24.60 -13.92 22.61
CA ARG A 187 23.22 -14.29 22.99
C ARG A 187 22.84 -13.89 24.42
N GLU A 188 23.44 -12.82 24.92
CA GLU A 188 23.17 -12.28 26.24
C GLU A 188 21.96 -11.34 26.19
N LYS A 189 21.13 -11.37 27.24
CA LYS A 189 19.98 -10.47 27.36
C LYS A 189 20.45 -9.06 27.68
N VAL A 190 19.96 -8.09 26.93
CA VAL A 190 20.16 -6.66 27.14
C VAL A 190 18.85 -6.04 27.60
N THR A 191 18.90 -5.22 28.65
CA THR A 191 17.79 -4.40 29.11
C THR A 191 18.07 -2.95 28.77
N LEU A 192 17.21 -2.37 27.93
CA LEU A 192 17.29 -0.98 27.48
C LEU A 192 16.29 -0.13 28.25
N ASN A 193 16.75 0.98 28.79
CA ASN A 193 15.92 2.03 29.37
C ASN A 193 16.08 3.34 28.60
N ILE A 194 14.96 3.94 28.20
CA ILE A 194 14.89 5.25 27.54
C ILE A 194 14.14 6.19 28.49
N GLU A 195 14.91 7.06 29.15
CA GLU A 195 14.42 8.00 30.14
C GLU A 195 14.04 9.33 29.46
N ASN A 196 12.81 9.78 29.73
CA ASN A 196 12.34 11.12 29.36
C ASN A 196 12.66 12.11 30.50
N ARG A 197 13.74 12.87 30.36
CA ARG A 197 14.23 13.75 31.44
C ARG A 197 13.40 15.00 31.66
N LEU A 198 12.74 15.51 30.62
CA LEU A 198 11.96 16.75 30.72
C LEU A 198 10.45 16.53 30.89
N ARG A 199 9.96 15.28 30.80
CA ARG A 199 8.54 14.90 30.90
C ARG A 199 7.59 15.66 29.96
N ASN A 200 8.12 16.31 28.93
CA ASN A 200 7.36 17.12 27.97
C ASN A 200 7.60 16.73 26.49
N ILE A 201 8.37 15.67 26.26
CA ILE A 201 8.62 15.09 24.92
C ILE A 201 7.67 13.91 24.66
N GLY A 202 6.40 14.06 25.07
CA GLY A 202 5.34 13.16 24.63
C GLY A 202 5.39 13.03 23.11
N GLY A 203 5.34 11.81 22.56
CA GLY A 203 5.49 11.63 21.13
C GLY A 203 5.65 10.19 20.67
N ASN A 204 5.97 10.03 19.38
CA ASN A 204 6.09 8.73 18.75
C ASN A 204 7.43 8.57 18.04
N TYR A 205 8.16 7.52 18.37
CA TYR A 205 9.56 7.30 18.02
C TYR A 205 9.80 5.92 17.43
N ALA A 206 10.90 5.78 16.69
CA ALA A 206 11.45 4.50 16.25
C ALA A 206 12.73 4.23 17.04
N VAL A 207 12.89 3.00 17.54
CA VAL A 207 14.14 2.52 18.15
C VAL A 207 14.79 1.50 17.22
N SER A 208 16.05 1.72 16.85
CA SER A 208 16.85 0.78 16.06
C SER A 208 18.08 0.38 16.83
N ILE A 209 18.40 -0.91 16.83
CA ILE A 209 19.63 -1.45 17.41
C ILE A 209 20.33 -2.27 16.34
N ARG A 210 21.42 -1.73 15.80
CA ARG A 210 22.11 -2.29 14.64
C ARG A 210 23.62 -2.24 14.81
N LYS A 211 24.33 -3.25 14.31
CA LYS A 211 25.79 -3.26 14.23
C LYS A 211 26.26 -2.07 13.39
N ILE A 212 27.26 -1.34 13.88
CA ILE A 212 27.86 -0.23 13.14
C ILE A 212 28.46 -0.75 11.84
N SER A 213 28.12 -0.08 10.74
CA SER A 213 28.73 -0.35 9.44
C SER A 213 30.03 0.45 9.32
N PRO A 214 31.18 -0.19 9.08
CA PRO A 214 32.47 0.49 9.02
C PRO A 214 32.71 1.18 7.67
N ILE A 215 31.67 1.44 6.86
CA ILE A 215 31.79 2.00 5.51
C ILE A 215 31.27 3.43 5.46
N GLU A 216 31.92 4.24 4.64
CA GLU A 216 31.50 5.59 4.27
C GLU A 216 31.18 5.64 2.78
N ILE A 217 30.18 6.43 2.42
CA ILE A 217 29.75 6.65 1.05
C ILE A 217 30.02 8.10 0.68
N SER A 218 30.77 8.30 -0.40
CA SER A 218 31.10 9.64 -0.91
C SER A 218 29.96 10.22 -1.74
N ASP A 219 28.75 10.29 -1.18
CA ASP A 219 27.60 10.89 -1.86
C ASP A 219 27.34 12.31 -1.36
N ASN A 220 27.46 13.27 -2.27
CA ASN A 220 27.12 14.67 -2.04
C ASN A 220 25.71 15.00 -2.56
N ALA A 221 24.86 13.99 -2.83
CA ALA A 221 23.51 14.21 -3.32
C ALA A 221 22.70 15.08 -2.32
N PRO A 222 21.89 16.02 -2.84
CA PRO A 222 21.03 16.82 -1.99
C PRO A 222 20.06 15.92 -1.22
N THR A 223 19.95 16.16 0.08
CA THR A 223 19.03 15.46 0.99
C THR A 223 17.59 15.94 0.84
N LYS A 224 17.38 17.13 0.26
CA LYS A 224 16.05 17.65 -0.05
C LYS A 224 15.64 17.28 -1.49
N PRO A 225 14.40 16.82 -1.71
CA PRO A 225 13.87 16.64 -3.04
C PRO A 225 13.81 17.97 -3.80
N LYS A 226 13.80 17.89 -5.13
CA LYS A 226 13.59 19.06 -5.98
C LYS A 226 12.15 19.55 -5.82
N ASP A 227 11.94 20.85 -5.98
CA ASP A 227 10.60 21.43 -6.06
C ASP A 227 9.86 20.85 -7.26
N VAL A 228 8.63 20.36 -7.04
CA VAL A 228 7.79 19.75 -8.07
C VAL A 228 6.50 20.54 -8.16
N PRO A 229 6.42 21.58 -9.00
CA PRO A 229 5.16 22.24 -9.28
C PRO A 229 4.21 21.25 -9.96
N SER A 230 3.02 21.09 -9.39
CA SER A 230 1.96 20.26 -9.98
C SER A 230 0.87 21.15 -10.57
N GLU A 231 0.51 20.91 -11.83
CA GLU A 231 -0.71 21.44 -12.47
C GLU A 231 -1.97 20.68 -12.05
N VAL A 232 -1.78 19.55 -11.36
CA VAL A 232 -2.83 18.64 -10.93
C VAL A 232 -3.11 18.84 -9.44
N PHE A 233 -4.39 18.86 -9.08
CA PHE A 233 -4.85 18.78 -7.72
C PHE A 233 -5.12 17.33 -7.30
N TYR A 234 -4.53 16.94 -6.17
CA TYR A 234 -4.69 15.61 -5.59
C TYR A 234 -5.54 15.68 -4.32
N ILE A 235 -6.58 14.86 -4.24
CA ILE A 235 -7.51 14.88 -3.09
C ILE A 235 -6.94 14.06 -1.92
N PRO A 236 -7.11 14.52 -0.66
CA PRO A 236 -6.67 13.76 0.50
C PRO A 236 -7.50 12.49 0.73
N GLU A 237 -6.82 11.42 1.13
CA GLU A 237 -7.40 10.10 1.40
C GLU A 237 -7.94 10.01 2.83
N ILE A 238 -9.00 10.77 3.13
CA ILE A 238 -9.46 11.05 4.51
C ILE A 238 -10.14 9.90 5.25
N ARG A 239 -10.67 8.90 4.53
CA ARG A 239 -11.40 7.75 5.10
C ARG A 239 -10.75 6.41 4.77
N GLY A 240 -9.79 6.41 3.86
CA GLY A 240 -9.24 5.21 3.23
C GLY A 240 -8.76 5.55 1.84
N GLU A 241 -8.43 4.52 1.08
CA GLU A 241 -7.89 4.67 -0.26
C GLU A 241 -8.92 5.32 -1.20
N LEU A 242 -8.50 6.31 -1.97
CA LEU A 242 -9.32 6.99 -2.96
C LEU A 242 -9.06 6.39 -4.33
N ILE A 243 -10.09 5.88 -4.99
CA ILE A 243 -10.03 5.43 -6.38
C ILE A 243 -10.93 6.38 -7.18
N SER A 244 -10.40 6.97 -8.24
CA SER A 244 -11.11 7.98 -9.03
C SER A 244 -10.76 7.88 -10.50
N GLY A 245 -11.62 8.49 -11.31
CA GLY A 245 -11.46 8.55 -12.75
C GLY A 245 -12.54 9.41 -13.38
N ILE A 246 -12.55 9.45 -14.70
CA ILE A 246 -13.53 10.18 -15.51
C ILE A 246 -14.22 9.24 -16.50
N VAL A 247 -15.49 9.53 -16.79
CA VAL A 247 -16.22 8.95 -17.91
C VAL A 247 -16.22 9.97 -19.04
N ILE A 248 -15.71 9.58 -20.21
CA ILE A 248 -15.72 10.40 -21.43
C ILE A 248 -16.53 9.71 -22.53
N SER A 249 -17.15 10.53 -23.37
CA SER A 249 -17.80 10.09 -24.60
C SER A 249 -16.77 9.71 -25.65
N ARG A 250 -16.95 8.57 -26.33
CA ARG A 250 -16.09 8.12 -27.43
C ARG A 250 -16.29 8.93 -28.71
N THR A 251 -17.46 9.57 -28.87
CA THR A 251 -17.79 10.29 -30.10
C THR A 251 -17.13 11.66 -30.17
N ASP A 252 -17.01 12.35 -29.03
CA ASP A 252 -16.53 13.73 -28.96
C ASP A 252 -15.50 13.98 -27.84
N SER A 253 -15.10 12.94 -27.09
CA SER A 253 -14.13 13.00 -25.99
C SER A 253 -14.51 13.95 -24.84
N ARG A 254 -15.79 14.32 -24.72
CA ARG A 254 -16.26 15.19 -23.64
C ARG A 254 -16.58 14.41 -22.36
N PRO A 255 -16.34 14.98 -21.18
CA PRO A 255 -16.75 14.37 -19.92
C PRO A 255 -18.28 14.23 -19.80
N VAL A 256 -18.74 13.16 -19.18
CA VAL A 256 -20.17 12.81 -19.13
C VAL A 256 -20.67 12.71 -17.68
N ALA A 257 -21.57 13.63 -17.32
CA ALA A 257 -22.16 13.71 -15.99
C ALA A 257 -23.27 12.68 -15.75
N ASN A 258 -23.59 12.45 -14.47
CA ASN A 258 -24.71 11.61 -13.99
C ASN A 258 -24.68 10.14 -14.45
N LYS A 259 -23.50 9.61 -14.80
CA LYS A 259 -23.30 8.19 -15.08
C LYS A 259 -22.99 7.43 -13.81
N GLU A 260 -23.58 6.24 -13.67
CA GLU A 260 -23.34 5.37 -12.53
C GLU A 260 -22.12 4.50 -12.81
N VAL A 261 -21.16 4.50 -11.89
CA VAL A 261 -19.96 3.68 -11.97
C VAL A 261 -19.89 2.82 -10.72
N SER A 262 -19.60 1.54 -10.89
CA SER A 262 -19.38 0.61 -9.78
C SER A 262 -17.92 0.18 -9.69
N LEU A 263 -17.49 -0.14 -8.48
CA LEU A 263 -16.20 -0.74 -8.16
C LEU A 263 -16.45 -2.06 -7.43
N THR A 264 -15.77 -3.11 -7.87
CA THR A 264 -15.69 -4.38 -7.14
C THR A 264 -14.23 -4.74 -6.87
N ILE A 265 -13.89 -4.96 -5.60
CA ILE A 265 -12.65 -5.61 -5.19
C ILE A 265 -13.03 -7.04 -4.79
N PRO A 266 -12.60 -8.05 -5.55
CA PRO A 266 -12.99 -9.44 -5.33
C PRO A 266 -12.35 -10.03 -4.07
N GLY A 267 -12.89 -11.16 -3.62
CA GLY A 267 -12.41 -11.89 -2.45
C GLY A 267 -13.57 -12.38 -1.60
N LYS A 268 -13.26 -13.17 -0.56
CA LYS A 268 -14.27 -13.65 0.40
C LYS A 268 -15.04 -12.49 1.04
N ASP A 269 -14.31 -11.43 1.39
CA ASP A 269 -14.84 -10.18 1.94
C ASP A 269 -14.79 -9.10 0.85
N PHE A 270 -15.51 -9.34 -0.26
CA PHE A 270 -15.50 -8.44 -1.41
C PHE A 270 -15.90 -7.01 -1.01
N ILE A 271 -15.40 -6.02 -1.75
CA ILE A 271 -15.80 -4.62 -1.57
C ILE A 271 -16.52 -4.19 -2.84
N PHE A 272 -17.81 -3.91 -2.72
CA PHE A 272 -18.60 -3.29 -3.77
C PHE A 272 -18.82 -1.81 -3.43
N LYS A 273 -18.80 -0.90 -4.41
CA LYS A 273 -19.14 0.52 -4.23
C LYS A 273 -19.83 1.04 -5.49
N ILE A 274 -20.70 2.05 -5.35
CA ILE A 274 -21.32 2.76 -6.47
C ILE A 274 -21.13 4.27 -6.29
N ALA A 275 -20.78 4.96 -7.37
CA ALA A 275 -20.66 6.40 -7.45
C ALA A 275 -21.41 6.94 -8.69
N LYS A 276 -21.73 8.23 -8.69
CA LYS A 276 -22.22 8.95 -9.87
C LYS A 276 -21.18 9.96 -10.33
N THR A 277 -21.04 10.13 -11.64
CA THR A 277 -20.17 11.16 -12.19
C THR A 277 -20.74 12.55 -11.96
N ASP A 278 -19.86 13.49 -11.61
CA ASP A 278 -20.19 14.91 -11.46
C ASP A 278 -20.33 15.63 -12.81
N ALA A 279 -20.52 16.96 -12.79
CA ALA A 279 -20.64 17.78 -13.99
C ALA A 279 -19.40 17.70 -14.93
N ASN A 280 -18.25 17.32 -14.39
CA ASN A 280 -17.00 17.14 -15.12
C ASN A 280 -16.73 15.66 -15.46
N GLY A 281 -17.76 14.81 -15.39
CA GLY A 281 -17.67 13.39 -15.68
C GLY A 281 -16.85 12.57 -14.67
N ARG A 282 -16.51 13.13 -13.51
CA ARG A 282 -15.62 12.50 -12.54
C ARG A 282 -16.36 11.71 -11.48
N PHE A 283 -15.82 10.56 -11.09
CA PHE A 283 -16.32 9.74 -9.99
C PHE A 283 -15.23 9.46 -8.94
N PHE A 284 -15.66 9.11 -7.73
CA PHE A 284 -14.80 8.80 -6.60
C PHE A 284 -15.35 7.62 -5.79
N PHE A 285 -14.46 6.69 -5.44
CA PHE A 285 -14.70 5.63 -4.46
C PHE A 285 -13.75 5.82 -3.29
N SER A 286 -14.28 5.76 -2.07
CA SER A 286 -13.47 5.70 -0.85
C SER A 286 -13.54 4.29 -0.28
N VAL A 287 -12.39 3.63 -0.23
CA VAL A 287 -12.21 2.26 0.26
C VAL A 287 -11.54 2.31 1.62
N ALA A 288 -12.35 2.21 2.67
CA ALA A 288 -11.90 2.19 4.06
C ALA A 288 -11.61 0.77 4.55
N GLU A 289 -12.22 -0.20 3.89
CA GLU A 289 -12.14 -1.62 4.12
C GLU A 289 -10.75 -2.18 3.76
N GLY A 290 -10.27 -3.13 4.54
CA GLY A 290 -9.09 -3.90 4.18
C GLY A 290 -9.44 -4.99 3.17
N TYR A 291 -8.57 -5.21 2.20
CA TYR A 291 -8.72 -6.25 1.19
C TYR A 291 -7.35 -6.88 0.87
N ASP A 292 -7.39 -8.06 0.27
CA ASP A 292 -6.20 -8.84 -0.10
C ASP A 292 -6.06 -9.05 -1.61
N ALA A 293 -7.09 -8.70 -2.40
CA ALA A 293 -7.02 -8.81 -3.86
C ALA A 293 -6.07 -7.76 -4.46
N GLU A 294 -5.29 -8.17 -5.46
CA GLU A 294 -4.39 -7.29 -6.21
C GLU A 294 -5.08 -6.58 -7.37
N LYS A 295 -6.21 -7.12 -7.84
CA LYS A 295 -6.95 -6.61 -8.99
C LYS A 295 -8.33 -6.20 -8.54
N SER A 296 -8.83 -5.13 -9.12
CA SER A 296 -10.18 -4.61 -8.90
C SER A 296 -10.83 -4.30 -10.24
N ILE A 297 -12.15 -4.25 -10.25
CA ILE A 297 -12.95 -4.12 -11.45
C ILE A 297 -13.80 -2.86 -11.32
N VAL A 298 -13.71 -1.97 -12.29
CA VAL A 298 -14.55 -0.76 -12.38
C VAL A 298 -15.47 -0.91 -13.57
N GLN A 299 -16.79 -0.73 -13.38
CA GLN A 299 -17.79 -0.92 -14.42
C GLN A 299 -18.66 0.33 -14.58
N LEU A 300 -18.93 0.70 -15.82
CA LEU A 300 -19.96 1.69 -16.14
C LEU A 300 -21.33 0.99 -16.14
N ASN A 301 -22.22 1.42 -15.26
CA ASN A 301 -23.55 0.85 -15.09
C ASN A 301 -24.54 1.59 -16.00
N ASP A 302 -24.70 1.14 -17.24
CA ASP A 302 -25.67 1.62 -18.22
C ASP A 302 -26.14 0.45 -19.11
N SER A 303 -27.08 0.66 -20.02
CA SER A 303 -27.43 -0.37 -21.00
C SER A 303 -26.22 -0.70 -21.90
N GLU A 304 -26.09 -1.95 -22.35
CA GLU A 304 -24.96 -2.36 -23.20
C GLU A 304 -24.78 -1.44 -24.42
N GLN A 305 -25.87 -1.08 -25.09
CA GLN A 305 -25.87 -0.14 -26.22
C GLN A 305 -25.35 1.26 -25.86
N ASN A 306 -25.64 1.75 -24.65
CA ASN A 306 -25.15 3.04 -24.18
C ASN A 306 -23.69 2.96 -23.73
N THR A 307 -23.29 1.90 -23.03
CA THR A 307 -21.92 1.75 -22.52
C THR A 307 -20.86 1.75 -23.62
N ALA A 308 -21.19 1.20 -24.81
CA ALA A 308 -20.32 1.22 -25.98
C ALA A 308 -19.94 2.63 -26.47
N ASN A 309 -20.68 3.66 -26.07
CA ASN A 309 -20.41 5.05 -26.44
C ASN A 309 -19.45 5.78 -25.49
N TYR A 310 -18.99 5.12 -24.41
CA TYR A 310 -18.21 5.77 -23.37
C TYR A 310 -16.90 5.02 -23.08
N THR A 311 -15.94 5.74 -22.50
CA THR A 311 -14.66 5.20 -22.03
C THR A 311 -14.47 5.60 -20.57
N LEU A 312 -14.04 4.65 -19.75
CA LEU A 312 -13.57 4.90 -18.39
C LEU A 312 -12.08 5.20 -18.42
N VAL A 313 -11.67 6.31 -17.78
CA VAL A 313 -10.24 6.66 -17.65
C VAL A 313 -9.90 6.83 -16.17
N MET A 314 -9.08 5.93 -15.64
CA MET A 314 -8.68 5.92 -14.23
C MET A 314 -7.54 6.90 -13.94
N ASP A 315 -7.53 7.48 -12.73
CA ASP A 315 -6.44 8.33 -12.27
C ASP A 315 -5.18 7.52 -11.95
N LYS A 316 -4.02 8.02 -12.36
CA LYS A 316 -2.72 7.44 -12.01
C LYS A 316 -2.34 7.74 -10.55
N LYS A 317 -2.03 6.71 -9.78
CA LYS A 317 -1.60 6.83 -8.39
C LYS A 317 -0.09 6.97 -8.20
N ASP A 318 0.70 6.43 -9.12
CA ASP A 318 2.15 6.45 -9.00
C ASP A 318 2.73 7.86 -9.02
N PHE A 319 3.74 8.08 -8.18
CA PHE A 319 4.56 9.28 -8.17
C PHE A 319 5.79 9.06 -9.06
N GLU A 320 5.84 9.77 -10.18
CA GLU A 320 6.97 9.77 -11.10
C GLU A 320 7.97 10.86 -10.69
N LEU A 321 9.26 10.50 -10.51
CA LEU A 321 10.32 11.46 -10.17
C LEU A 321 10.96 12.07 -11.42
N GLY A 322 10.80 11.41 -12.57
CA GLY A 322 11.58 11.68 -13.76
C GLY A 322 12.98 11.04 -13.65
N GLY A 323 13.42 10.40 -14.73
CA GLY A 323 14.73 9.76 -14.79
C GLY A 323 15.86 10.74 -14.47
N THR A 324 16.88 10.26 -13.75
CA THR A 324 18.09 11.03 -13.46
C THR A 324 19.30 10.46 -14.20
N HIS A 325 20.37 11.24 -14.29
CA HIS A 325 21.64 10.72 -14.80
C HIS A 325 22.10 9.55 -13.92
N ALA A 326 22.36 8.40 -14.54
CA ALA A 326 22.75 7.19 -13.85
C ALA A 326 24.08 7.40 -13.12
N LYS A 327 24.18 6.91 -11.88
CA LYS A 327 25.41 6.92 -11.08
C LYS A 327 25.78 5.49 -10.74
N LEU A 328 27.06 5.16 -10.91
CA LEU A 328 27.53 3.83 -10.57
C LEU A 328 28.05 3.78 -9.14
N LEU A 329 27.57 2.81 -8.36
CA LEU A 329 28.17 2.48 -7.07
C LEU A 329 29.48 1.69 -7.30
N LYS A 330 30.62 2.31 -6.97
CA LYS A 330 31.96 1.71 -7.09
C LYS A 330 32.47 1.29 -5.72
N LEU A 331 32.70 -0.01 -5.55
CA LEU A 331 33.22 -0.60 -4.31
C LEU A 331 34.76 -0.53 -4.30
N ASP A 332 35.33 -0.09 -3.19
CA ASP A 332 36.77 -0.19 -2.93
C ASP A 332 37.18 -1.67 -2.82
N PRO A 333 38.21 -2.15 -3.55
CA PRO A 333 38.70 -3.52 -3.44
C PRO A 333 39.04 -3.97 -2.02
N ASN A 334 39.43 -3.04 -1.13
CA ASN A 334 39.75 -3.36 0.27
C ASN A 334 38.53 -3.85 1.06
N LEU A 335 37.30 -3.58 0.59
CA LEU A 335 36.07 -4.06 1.24
C LEU A 335 35.82 -5.56 1.03
N LYS A 336 36.62 -6.25 0.22
CA LYS A 336 36.36 -7.64 -0.19
C LYS A 336 36.12 -8.56 1.00
N ASP A 337 37.07 -8.66 1.93
CA ASP A 337 36.98 -9.62 3.04
C ASP A 337 35.79 -9.31 3.96
N TRP A 338 35.53 -8.02 4.20
CA TRP A 338 34.36 -7.58 4.97
C TRP A 338 33.04 -7.91 4.26
N LEU A 339 32.96 -7.73 2.94
CA LEU A 339 31.78 -8.08 2.14
C LEU A 339 31.57 -9.60 2.09
N GLU A 340 32.64 -10.39 2.04
CA GLU A 340 32.56 -11.85 2.11
C GLU A 340 32.00 -12.31 3.47
N GLU A 341 32.51 -11.78 4.59
CA GLU A 341 31.98 -12.06 5.93
C GLU A 341 30.50 -11.68 6.05
N ARG A 342 30.14 -10.48 5.58
CA ARG A 342 28.75 -10.00 5.58
C ARG A 342 27.85 -10.85 4.69
N SER A 343 28.35 -11.31 3.54
CA SER A 343 27.62 -12.20 2.63
C SER A 343 27.34 -13.56 3.28
N VAL A 344 28.29 -14.13 4.02
CA VAL A 344 28.07 -15.36 4.80
C VAL A 344 27.01 -15.13 5.89
N GLN A 345 27.08 -14.01 6.62
CA GLN A 345 26.09 -13.66 7.64
C GLN A 345 24.67 -13.62 7.08
N VAL A 346 24.48 -12.93 5.96
CA VAL A 346 23.17 -12.81 5.30
C VAL A 346 22.66 -14.17 4.81
N GLN A 347 23.52 -15.00 4.24
CA GLN A 347 23.12 -16.34 3.79
C GLN A 347 22.69 -17.24 4.95
N VAL A 348 23.41 -17.19 6.08
CA VAL A 348 23.04 -17.93 7.29
C VAL A 348 21.69 -17.45 7.82
N GLU A 349 21.48 -16.14 7.96
CA GLU A 349 20.18 -15.62 8.43
C GLU A 349 19.02 -16.02 7.50
N ASN A 350 19.23 -15.95 6.19
CA ASN A 350 18.20 -16.31 5.21
C ASN A 350 17.90 -17.81 5.19
N ALA A 351 18.88 -18.68 5.48
CA ALA A 351 18.67 -20.13 5.57
C ALA A 351 17.73 -20.53 6.72
N TYR A 352 17.65 -19.71 7.77
CA TYR A 352 16.78 -19.91 8.93
C TYR A 352 15.62 -18.91 9.00
N PHE A 353 15.32 -18.19 7.91
CA PHE A 353 14.31 -17.13 7.88
C PHE A 353 12.93 -17.64 8.30
N GLU A 354 12.51 -18.84 7.88
CA GLU A 354 11.19 -19.40 8.22
C GLU A 354 10.96 -19.56 9.72
N ILE A 355 12.03 -19.77 10.50
CA ILE A 355 11.96 -19.89 11.96
C ILE A 355 11.96 -18.51 12.63
N LYS A 356 12.60 -17.52 11.99
CA LYS A 356 12.79 -16.15 12.48
C LYS A 356 11.80 -15.15 11.86
N LYS A 357 10.77 -15.61 11.15
CA LYS A 357 9.87 -14.72 10.41
C LYS A 357 8.86 -14.04 11.34
N ASP A 358 8.50 -12.84 10.94
CA ASP A 358 7.43 -12.08 11.58
C ASP A 358 6.08 -12.79 11.44
N SER A 359 5.22 -12.64 12.44
CA SER A 359 3.84 -13.12 12.38
C SER A 359 2.94 -12.03 11.80
N ILE A 360 2.23 -12.35 10.71
CA ILE A 360 1.22 -11.46 10.12
C ILE A 360 0.02 -11.37 11.06
N LEU A 361 -0.41 -10.15 11.39
CA LEU A 361 -1.65 -9.96 12.15
C LEU A 361 -2.85 -10.15 11.22
N GLY A 362 -3.87 -10.87 11.69
CA GLY A 362 -5.10 -11.09 10.93
C GLY A 362 -5.79 -9.78 10.57
N ASN A 363 -6.33 -9.71 9.35
CA ASN A 363 -7.16 -8.58 8.93
C ASN A 363 -8.53 -8.65 9.62
N LYS A 364 -9.13 -7.48 9.84
CA LYS A 364 -10.53 -7.39 10.25
C LYS A 364 -11.40 -7.81 9.07
N ILE A 365 -12.28 -8.78 9.29
CA ILE A 365 -13.30 -9.20 8.32
C ILE A 365 -14.22 -8.00 8.05
N ASN A 366 -14.46 -7.71 6.77
CA ASN A 366 -15.39 -6.68 6.34
C ASN A 366 -16.67 -7.37 5.87
N PRO A 367 -17.72 -7.47 6.71
CA PRO A 367 -18.96 -8.09 6.28
C PRO A 367 -19.55 -7.31 5.10
N ALA A 368 -20.20 -8.01 4.18
CA ALA A 368 -20.91 -7.35 3.10
C ALA A 368 -22.00 -6.44 3.68
N PHE A 369 -22.30 -5.36 2.96
CA PHE A 369 -23.25 -4.32 3.41
C PHE A 369 -24.70 -4.82 3.63
N TYR A 370 -24.98 -6.08 3.27
CA TYR A 370 -26.26 -6.76 3.42
C TYR A 370 -26.17 -8.07 4.24
N ASP A 371 -25.02 -8.42 4.83
CA ASP A 371 -24.79 -9.75 5.44
C ASP A 371 -25.79 -10.13 6.54
N ASN A 372 -26.32 -9.15 7.27
CA ASN A 372 -27.29 -9.33 8.34
C ASN A 372 -28.75 -9.23 7.89
N LEU A 373 -29.02 -9.19 6.58
CA LEU A 373 -30.36 -8.99 6.00
C LEU A 373 -30.76 -10.13 5.06
N GLY A 374 -32.07 -10.27 4.86
CA GLY A 374 -32.66 -11.18 3.87
C GLY A 374 -32.65 -12.65 4.27
N ASN A 375 -33.13 -13.48 3.35
CA ASN A 375 -33.20 -14.94 3.50
C ASN A 375 -32.11 -15.58 2.63
N VAL A 376 -31.44 -16.60 3.18
CA VAL A 376 -30.38 -17.33 2.51
C VAL A 376 -30.89 -18.71 2.12
N PHE A 377 -30.89 -19.00 0.82
CA PHE A 377 -31.14 -20.32 0.26
C PHE A 377 -29.78 -21.01 0.07
N LEU A 378 -29.42 -21.90 0.98
CA LEU A 378 -28.25 -22.77 0.83
C LEU A 378 -28.62 -23.87 -0.16
N LEU A 379 -28.02 -23.87 -1.36
CA LEU A 379 -28.49 -24.75 -2.44
C LEU A 379 -28.15 -26.22 -2.22
N ASP A 380 -27.29 -26.55 -1.24
CA ASP A 380 -27.05 -27.95 -0.82
C ASP A 380 -28.23 -28.54 -0.02
N ASP A 381 -29.14 -27.70 0.50
CA ASP A 381 -30.34 -28.16 1.22
C ASP A 381 -31.49 -28.56 0.29
N TYR A 382 -31.33 -28.39 -1.03
CA TYR A 382 -32.36 -28.59 -2.05
C TYR A 382 -31.89 -29.53 -3.16
N THR A 383 -32.83 -30.02 -3.97
CA THR A 383 -32.51 -30.74 -5.20
C THR A 383 -31.77 -29.81 -6.16
N ARG A 384 -30.63 -30.27 -6.69
CA ARG A 384 -29.78 -29.45 -7.57
C ARG A 384 -30.33 -29.40 -8.99
N PHE A 385 -30.69 -28.20 -9.43
CA PHE A 385 -31.07 -27.92 -10.81
C PHE A 385 -29.86 -27.59 -11.69
N THR A 386 -30.07 -27.58 -13.01
CA THR A 386 -28.98 -27.33 -13.96
C THR A 386 -28.73 -25.85 -14.09
N THR A 387 -29.80 -25.05 -14.17
CA THR A 387 -29.70 -23.60 -14.40
C THR A 387 -30.20 -22.78 -13.22
N VAL A 388 -29.72 -21.54 -13.13
CA VAL A 388 -30.25 -20.55 -12.17
C VAL A 388 -31.73 -20.30 -12.44
N ARG A 389 -32.14 -20.27 -13.70
CA ARG A 389 -33.55 -20.15 -14.07
C ARG A 389 -34.44 -21.18 -13.38
N GLU A 390 -34.10 -22.47 -13.50
CA GLU A 390 -34.84 -23.55 -12.84
C GLU A 390 -34.82 -23.39 -11.32
N THR A 391 -33.66 -23.01 -10.75
CA THR A 391 -33.53 -22.78 -9.31
C THR A 391 -34.45 -21.65 -8.81
N PHE A 392 -34.64 -20.58 -9.59
CA PHE A 392 -35.56 -19.50 -9.25
C PHE A 392 -37.04 -19.88 -9.40
N ILE A 393 -37.37 -20.89 -10.20
CA ILE A 393 -38.74 -21.39 -10.34
C ILE A 393 -39.08 -22.32 -9.16
N GLU A 394 -38.15 -23.21 -8.80
CA GLU A 394 -38.43 -24.32 -7.88
C GLU A 394 -38.05 -24.03 -6.41
N VAL A 395 -37.04 -23.18 -6.17
CA VAL A 395 -36.45 -22.99 -4.84
C VAL A 395 -36.59 -21.55 -4.33
N VAL A 396 -36.19 -20.56 -5.14
CA VAL A 396 -36.11 -19.16 -4.68
C VAL A 396 -37.48 -18.47 -4.83
N THR A 397 -38.35 -18.60 -3.83
CA THR A 397 -39.74 -18.08 -3.89
C THR A 397 -39.87 -16.57 -3.65
N LEU A 398 -38.84 -15.94 -3.09
CA LEU A 398 -38.84 -14.51 -2.74
C LEU A 398 -38.45 -13.59 -3.89
N ALA A 399 -38.00 -14.15 -5.00
CA ALA A 399 -37.63 -13.44 -6.21
C ALA A 399 -38.11 -14.25 -7.43
N ALA A 400 -38.16 -13.61 -8.59
CA ALA A 400 -38.54 -14.29 -9.82
C ALA A 400 -37.74 -13.75 -11.01
N ILE A 401 -37.73 -14.53 -12.09
CA ILE A 401 -37.26 -14.07 -13.39
C ILE A 401 -38.50 -13.78 -14.24
N ARG A 402 -38.62 -12.56 -14.74
CA ARG A 402 -39.70 -12.11 -15.64
C ARG A 402 -39.14 -11.86 -17.03
N GLY A 403 -40.01 -11.90 -18.05
CA GLY A 403 -39.62 -11.77 -19.46
C GLY A 403 -39.07 -13.05 -20.08
N SER A 404 -38.67 -12.96 -21.34
CA SER A 404 -38.16 -14.07 -22.15
C SER A 404 -37.00 -13.62 -23.04
N GLY A 405 -36.08 -14.53 -23.35
CA GLY A 405 -34.93 -14.22 -24.20
C GLY A 405 -34.02 -13.13 -23.58
N ALA A 406 -33.68 -12.12 -24.36
CA ALA A 406 -32.82 -11.00 -23.95
C ALA A 406 -33.46 -10.07 -22.92
N ASP A 407 -34.80 -9.99 -22.87
CA ASP A 407 -35.53 -9.12 -21.94
C ASP A 407 -35.74 -9.76 -20.55
N ALA A 408 -35.18 -10.95 -20.33
CA ALA A 408 -35.29 -11.65 -19.08
C ALA A 408 -34.57 -10.88 -17.96
N HIS A 409 -35.27 -10.59 -16.87
CA HIS A 409 -34.73 -9.81 -15.77
C HIS A 409 -35.22 -10.32 -14.41
N PHE A 410 -34.41 -10.06 -13.39
CA PHE A 410 -34.75 -10.40 -12.02
C PHE A 410 -35.69 -9.37 -11.41
N VAL A 411 -36.66 -9.85 -10.64
CA VAL A 411 -37.54 -9.04 -9.79
C VAL A 411 -37.58 -9.65 -8.40
N VAL A 412 -37.84 -8.83 -7.39
CA VAL A 412 -37.97 -9.31 -6.01
C VAL A 412 -39.40 -9.09 -5.56
N ASN A 413 -39.98 -10.09 -4.89
CA ASN A 413 -41.38 -10.06 -4.47
C ASN A 413 -41.51 -9.25 -3.18
N ASN A 414 -42.12 -8.07 -3.25
CA ASN A 414 -42.38 -7.24 -2.08
C ASN A 414 -43.64 -7.73 -1.34
N ALA A 415 -43.47 -8.36 -0.19
CA ALA A 415 -44.57 -8.89 0.62
C ALA A 415 -45.54 -7.80 1.13
N TYR A 416 -45.10 -6.54 1.23
CA TYR A 416 -45.92 -5.41 1.67
C TYR A 416 -46.67 -4.73 0.51
N ASP A 417 -46.43 -5.15 -0.72
CA ASP A 417 -47.15 -4.68 -1.90
C ASP A 417 -47.39 -5.84 -2.89
N PRO A 418 -48.24 -6.81 -2.51
CA PRO A 418 -48.49 -8.01 -3.31
C PRO A 418 -49.12 -7.72 -4.67
N ASN A 419 -49.75 -6.54 -4.82
CA ASN A 419 -50.38 -6.11 -6.06
C ASN A 419 -49.44 -5.29 -6.96
N GLY A 420 -48.21 -5.03 -6.52
CA GLY A 420 -47.19 -4.34 -7.30
C GLY A 420 -47.49 -2.87 -7.59
N ILE A 421 -48.35 -2.21 -6.80
CA ILE A 421 -48.89 -0.87 -7.11
C ILE A 421 -47.86 0.23 -6.81
N ALA A 422 -46.94 -0.01 -5.89
CA ALA A 422 -45.89 0.93 -5.54
C ALA A 422 -44.88 1.07 -6.68
N LYS A 423 -44.58 2.31 -7.04
CA LYS A 423 -43.55 2.68 -8.04
C LYS A 423 -42.16 2.10 -7.73
N PHE A 424 -41.92 1.63 -6.51
CA PHE A 424 -40.67 0.97 -6.14
C PHE A 424 -40.50 -0.41 -6.78
N ASN A 425 -41.57 -1.08 -7.21
CA ASN A 425 -41.46 -2.38 -7.88
C ASN A 425 -41.00 -2.26 -9.34
N ASP A 426 -41.10 -1.08 -9.94
CA ASP A 426 -40.60 -0.79 -11.30
C ASP A 426 -39.08 -0.63 -11.33
N ILE A 427 -38.43 -0.56 -10.16
CA ILE A 427 -36.98 -0.40 -10.03
C ILE A 427 -36.32 -1.79 -10.03
N PRO A 428 -35.25 -2.02 -10.81
CA PRO A 428 -34.55 -3.30 -10.80
C PRO A 428 -33.87 -3.55 -9.44
N PRO A 429 -33.80 -4.82 -8.98
CA PRO A 429 -33.03 -5.17 -7.80
C PRO A 429 -31.53 -5.09 -8.08
N LEU A 430 -30.72 -5.00 -7.03
CA LEU A 430 -29.27 -5.15 -7.16
C LEU A 430 -28.96 -6.65 -7.23
N VAL A 431 -28.49 -7.11 -8.38
CA VAL A 431 -28.08 -8.49 -8.60
C VAL A 431 -26.56 -8.58 -8.53
N LEU A 432 -26.05 -9.31 -7.54
CA LEU A 432 -24.64 -9.55 -7.31
C LEU A 432 -24.30 -11.02 -7.49
N MET A 433 -23.14 -11.31 -8.08
CA MET A 433 -22.54 -12.63 -8.14
C MET A 433 -21.09 -12.54 -7.68
N ASP A 434 -20.75 -13.25 -6.60
CA ASP A 434 -19.44 -13.16 -5.93
C ASP A 434 -19.00 -11.71 -5.64
N GLY A 435 -19.97 -10.84 -5.36
CA GLY A 435 -19.76 -9.42 -5.08
C GLY A 435 -19.72 -8.50 -6.30
N MET A 436 -19.65 -9.04 -7.52
CA MET A 436 -19.72 -8.26 -8.77
C MET A 436 -21.16 -8.00 -9.17
N GLN A 437 -21.45 -6.80 -9.68
CA GLN A 437 -22.78 -6.49 -10.20
C GLN A 437 -23.01 -7.13 -11.57
N ILE A 438 -24.10 -7.89 -11.68
CA ILE A 438 -24.57 -8.43 -12.96
C ILE A 438 -25.19 -7.30 -13.79
N GLN A 439 -24.58 -7.01 -14.94
CA GLN A 439 -25.09 -6.03 -15.91
C GLN A 439 -26.01 -6.71 -16.93
N ASN A 440 -25.60 -7.87 -17.45
CA ASN A 440 -26.40 -8.69 -18.34
C ASN A 440 -27.02 -9.85 -17.54
N ASN A 441 -28.33 -9.81 -17.34
CA ASN A 441 -29.04 -10.83 -16.56
C ASN A 441 -28.87 -12.24 -17.16
N GLY A 442 -28.66 -12.36 -18.47
CA GLY A 442 -28.42 -13.63 -19.15
C GLY A 442 -27.19 -14.38 -18.62
N ASP A 443 -26.14 -13.65 -18.18
CA ASP A 443 -24.93 -14.24 -17.62
C ASP A 443 -25.23 -15.07 -16.37
N LEU A 444 -26.14 -14.60 -15.52
CA LEU A 444 -26.54 -15.30 -14.30
C LEU A 444 -27.69 -16.28 -14.56
N ILE A 445 -28.71 -15.88 -15.32
CA ILE A 445 -29.91 -16.70 -15.57
C ILE A 445 -29.55 -18.06 -16.18
N ASN A 446 -28.59 -18.07 -17.12
CA ASN A 446 -28.16 -19.27 -17.83
C ASN A 446 -26.97 -19.99 -17.14
N TYR A 447 -26.53 -19.48 -15.97
CA TYR A 447 -25.39 -20.04 -15.25
C TYR A 447 -25.70 -21.42 -14.66
N ASN A 448 -24.67 -22.24 -14.53
CA ASN A 448 -24.77 -23.57 -13.94
C ASN A 448 -25.03 -23.48 -12.43
N ALA A 449 -26.25 -23.80 -12.00
CA ALA A 449 -26.65 -23.69 -10.60
C ALA A 449 -25.94 -24.69 -9.67
N ARG A 450 -25.31 -25.75 -10.21
CA ARG A 450 -24.52 -26.70 -9.41
C ARG A 450 -23.24 -26.08 -8.86
N GLU A 451 -22.78 -25.00 -9.46
CA GLU A 451 -21.61 -24.23 -9.04
C GLU A 451 -21.97 -23.15 -8.01
N ILE A 452 -23.25 -22.87 -7.81
CA ILE A 452 -23.74 -21.91 -6.81
C ILE A 452 -23.79 -22.59 -5.44
N LYS A 453 -23.22 -21.93 -4.45
CA LYS A 453 -23.29 -22.32 -3.05
C LYS A 453 -24.61 -21.84 -2.43
N SER A 454 -24.91 -20.56 -2.56
CA SER A 454 -26.09 -19.96 -1.95
C SER A 454 -26.64 -18.77 -2.74
N ILE A 455 -27.93 -18.52 -2.57
CA ILE A 455 -28.62 -17.33 -3.07
C ILE A 455 -29.25 -16.63 -1.88
N ARG A 456 -28.93 -15.36 -1.67
CA ARG A 456 -29.55 -14.51 -0.65
C ARG A 456 -30.49 -13.51 -1.30
N VAL A 457 -31.70 -13.39 -0.76
CA VAL A 457 -32.72 -12.45 -1.25
C VAL A 457 -33.14 -11.48 -0.15
N ILE A 458 -32.99 -10.20 -0.41
CA ILE A 458 -33.50 -9.08 0.38
C ILE A 458 -34.69 -8.49 -0.39
N THR A 459 -35.90 -8.59 0.17
CA THR A 459 -37.15 -8.16 -0.49
C THR A 459 -37.56 -6.72 -0.21
N GLN A 460 -36.77 -6.01 0.59
CA GLN A 460 -37.03 -4.62 0.94
C GLN A 460 -36.23 -3.68 0.05
N PRO A 461 -36.80 -2.52 -0.33
CA PRO A 461 -36.06 -1.49 -1.05
C PRO A 461 -34.77 -1.14 -0.32
N TYR A 462 -33.66 -1.16 -1.04
CA TYR A 462 -32.33 -0.96 -0.49
C TYR A 462 -31.66 0.21 -1.19
N ARG A 463 -31.27 1.23 -0.41
CA ARG A 463 -30.49 2.36 -0.92
C ARG A 463 -29.01 2.08 -0.71
N TYR A 464 -28.26 2.03 -1.80
CA TYR A 464 -26.81 1.88 -1.78
C TYR A 464 -26.13 2.98 -2.59
N GLY A 465 -25.33 3.80 -1.92
CA GLY A 465 -24.73 4.99 -2.51
C GLY A 465 -25.78 5.92 -3.14
N PRO A 466 -25.65 6.28 -4.43
CA PRO A 466 -26.58 7.17 -5.12
C PRO A 466 -27.81 6.48 -5.72
N LYS A 467 -27.97 5.16 -5.54
CA LYS A 467 -29.02 4.35 -6.18
C LYS A 467 -29.94 3.69 -5.16
N ILE A 468 -31.21 3.56 -5.54
CA ILE A 468 -32.21 2.77 -4.84
C ILE A 468 -32.46 1.54 -5.69
N PHE A 469 -32.57 0.39 -5.05
CA PHE A 469 -32.94 -0.89 -5.64
C PHE A 469 -34.21 -1.40 -4.97
N SER A 470 -35.04 -2.16 -5.69
CA SER A 470 -36.25 -2.78 -5.12
C SER A 470 -35.94 -3.89 -4.11
N GLY A 471 -34.73 -4.44 -4.19
CA GLY A 471 -34.21 -5.48 -3.32
C GLY A 471 -32.77 -5.83 -3.69
N ILE A 472 -32.24 -6.88 -3.08
CA ILE A 472 -30.92 -7.43 -3.42
C ILE A 472 -31.05 -8.93 -3.66
N ILE A 473 -30.44 -9.40 -4.73
CA ILE A 473 -30.21 -10.81 -5.01
C ILE A 473 -28.70 -11.01 -5.02
N ALA A 474 -28.16 -11.69 -4.01
CA ALA A 474 -26.73 -11.96 -3.91
C ALA A 474 -26.47 -13.45 -4.09
N VAL A 475 -25.69 -13.80 -5.10
CA VAL A 475 -25.33 -15.17 -5.45
C VAL A 475 -23.88 -15.41 -5.08
N GLU A 476 -23.62 -16.47 -4.30
CA GLU A 476 -22.27 -16.93 -3.98
C GLU A 476 -21.99 -18.23 -4.71
N THR A 477 -20.90 -18.29 -5.48
CA THR A 477 -20.42 -19.54 -6.06
C THR A 477 -19.59 -20.34 -5.06
N LYS A 478 -19.43 -21.63 -5.30
CA LYS A 478 -18.59 -22.52 -4.48
C LYS A 478 -17.12 -22.12 -4.51
N LYS A 479 -16.66 -21.50 -5.62
CA LYS A 479 -15.27 -21.12 -5.83
C LYS A 479 -15.00 -19.63 -5.59
N GLY A 480 -16.02 -18.77 -5.64
CA GLY A 480 -15.88 -17.32 -5.45
C GLY A 480 -15.06 -16.64 -6.54
N ASN A 481 -15.10 -17.15 -7.78
CA ASN A 481 -14.22 -16.72 -8.87
C ASN A 481 -14.97 -16.38 -10.17
N PHE A 482 -16.21 -15.91 -10.06
CA PHE A 482 -16.99 -15.50 -11.22
C PHE A 482 -16.27 -14.40 -12.04
N VAL A 483 -16.34 -14.52 -13.37
CA VAL A 483 -15.85 -13.52 -14.33
C VAL A 483 -16.93 -13.34 -15.41
N PRO A 484 -17.42 -12.11 -15.66
CA PRO A 484 -18.44 -11.86 -16.68
C PRO A 484 -17.97 -12.18 -18.11
N SER A 485 -18.88 -12.65 -18.96
CA SER A 485 -18.60 -13.12 -20.33
C SER A 485 -18.21 -12.00 -21.32
N HIS A 486 -18.67 -10.76 -21.11
CA HIS A 486 -18.62 -9.65 -22.07
C HIS A 486 -17.93 -8.39 -21.50
N SER A 487 -16.64 -8.46 -21.14
CA SER A 487 -16.02 -7.46 -20.24
C SER A 487 -14.98 -6.51 -20.85
N LYS A 488 -14.98 -6.16 -22.15
CA LYS A 488 -13.84 -5.42 -22.73
C LYS A 488 -14.00 -3.91 -22.90
N ASP A 489 -15.20 -3.38 -23.16
CA ASP A 489 -15.33 -1.96 -23.56
C ASP A 489 -15.83 -1.02 -22.46
N TYR A 490 -16.43 -1.56 -21.40
CA TYR A 490 -17.06 -0.80 -20.29
C TYR A 490 -16.66 -1.31 -18.89
N VAL A 491 -15.68 -2.22 -18.85
CA VAL A 491 -15.08 -2.77 -17.65
C VAL A 491 -13.59 -2.50 -17.70
N GLU A 492 -13.08 -1.82 -16.68
CA GLU A 492 -11.66 -1.56 -16.52
C GLU A 492 -11.13 -2.42 -15.37
N GLU A 493 -10.07 -3.19 -15.63
CA GLU A 493 -9.33 -3.90 -14.59
C GLU A 493 -8.22 -2.98 -14.07
N LEU A 494 -8.28 -2.67 -12.78
CA LEU A 494 -7.30 -1.83 -12.11
C LEU A 494 -6.39 -2.69 -11.22
N ASN A 495 -5.08 -2.56 -11.44
CA ASN A 495 -4.09 -3.06 -10.50
C ASN A 495 -4.12 -2.20 -9.22
N LEU A 496 -4.51 -2.82 -8.13
CA LEU A 496 -4.78 -2.20 -6.85
C LEU A 496 -4.15 -3.06 -5.75
N PRO A 497 -2.81 -3.01 -5.56
CA PRO A 497 -2.13 -3.85 -4.59
C PRO A 497 -2.64 -3.55 -3.17
N PRO A 498 -2.84 -4.55 -2.30
CA PRO A 498 -3.38 -4.33 -0.97
C PRO A 498 -2.44 -3.53 -0.06
N ALA A 499 -2.97 -2.97 1.02
CA ALA A 499 -2.14 -2.31 2.02
C ALA A 499 -1.23 -3.33 2.72
N VAL A 500 0.00 -2.91 3.08
CA VAL A 500 0.94 -3.76 3.82
C VAL A 500 0.31 -4.18 5.15
N LYS A 501 0.24 -5.49 5.38
CA LYS A 501 -0.31 -6.05 6.62
C LYS A 501 0.59 -5.71 7.79
N LYS A 502 -0.02 -5.38 8.92
CA LYS A 502 0.72 -5.21 10.17
C LYS A 502 1.32 -6.54 10.60
N LYS A 503 2.54 -6.48 11.10
CA LYS A 503 3.30 -7.64 11.57
C LYS A 503 3.61 -7.50 13.04
N LYS A 504 3.56 -8.62 13.76
CA LYS A 504 4.23 -8.76 15.04
C LYS A 504 5.65 -9.22 14.75
N GLN A 505 6.61 -8.37 15.06
CA GLN A 505 8.01 -8.63 14.79
C GLN A 505 8.53 -9.82 15.60
N TYR A 506 9.38 -10.61 14.95
CA TYR A 506 10.16 -11.63 15.62
C TYR A 506 11.13 -11.00 16.61
N LYS A 507 11.17 -11.55 17.83
CA LYS A 507 12.15 -11.24 18.86
C LYS A 507 12.79 -12.54 19.30
N ALA A 508 14.11 -12.65 19.17
CA ALA A 508 14.84 -13.80 19.68
C ALA A 508 14.65 -13.90 21.20
N ASP A 509 14.41 -15.11 21.70
CA ASP A 509 14.28 -15.42 23.12
C ASP A 509 15.11 -16.66 23.46
N TYR A 510 16.28 -16.44 24.08
CA TYR A 510 17.20 -17.51 24.45
C TYR A 510 16.96 -18.08 25.86
N ASN A 511 15.81 -17.81 26.48
CA ASN A 511 15.46 -18.44 27.75
C ASN A 511 15.25 -19.95 27.59
N ASP A 512 14.66 -20.39 26.47
CA ASP A 512 14.58 -21.81 26.11
C ASP A 512 15.79 -22.23 25.27
N LYS A 513 16.81 -22.76 25.95
CA LYS A 513 18.05 -23.22 25.30
C LYS A 513 17.83 -24.37 24.32
N SER A 514 16.74 -25.14 24.44
CA SER A 514 16.54 -26.33 23.61
C SER A 514 16.16 -25.98 22.17
N ALA A 515 15.26 -25.01 21.99
CA ALA A 515 14.72 -24.59 20.69
C ALA A 515 15.76 -23.88 19.79
N PHE A 516 16.73 -23.16 20.38
CA PHE A 516 17.69 -22.33 19.65
C PHE A 516 19.13 -22.85 19.64
N SER A 517 19.38 -24.02 20.26
CA SER A 517 20.73 -24.61 20.37
C SER A 517 21.40 -24.89 19.02
N ARG A 518 20.61 -25.21 17.99
CA ARG A 518 21.09 -25.55 16.64
C ARG A 518 20.84 -24.46 15.60
N ILE A 519 20.34 -23.30 16.02
CA ILE A 519 20.02 -22.19 15.14
C ILE A 519 21.10 -21.12 15.33
N PRO A 520 21.94 -20.83 14.33
CA PRO A 520 22.89 -19.72 14.39
C PRO A 520 22.14 -18.38 14.39
N ASP A 521 22.71 -17.36 15.05
CA ASP A 521 22.16 -16.00 15.08
C ASP A 521 23.20 -15.00 14.61
N TYR A 522 23.20 -14.71 13.31
CA TYR A 522 24.08 -13.73 12.67
C TYR A 522 23.36 -12.40 12.40
N ARG A 523 22.34 -12.07 13.19
CA ARG A 523 21.61 -10.80 13.06
C ARG A 523 22.55 -9.62 13.31
N VAL A 524 22.59 -8.70 12.35
CA VAL A 524 23.19 -7.37 12.52
C VAL A 524 22.18 -6.31 12.94
N GLN A 525 20.88 -6.55 12.71
CA GLN A 525 19.77 -5.78 13.26
C GLN A 525 19.19 -6.56 14.45
N LEU A 526 19.50 -6.15 15.67
CA LEU A 526 19.04 -6.85 16.88
C LEU A 526 17.61 -6.49 17.25
N LEU A 527 17.21 -5.25 17.01
CA LEU A 527 15.87 -4.73 17.30
C LEU A 527 15.51 -3.59 16.33
N TRP A 528 14.30 -3.57 15.82
CA TRP A 528 13.72 -2.43 15.10
C TRP A 528 12.32 -2.19 15.62
N GLN A 529 12.11 -1.32 16.60
CA GLN A 529 10.78 -1.03 17.13
C GLN A 529 10.26 0.27 16.50
N PRO A 530 9.39 0.23 15.48
CA PRO A 530 8.94 1.44 14.78
C PRO A 530 7.95 2.27 15.60
N ASN A 531 7.26 1.69 16.57
CA ASN A 531 6.23 2.40 17.34
C ASN A 531 6.59 2.34 18.83
N VAL A 532 7.35 3.35 19.28
CA VAL A 532 7.65 3.62 20.68
C VAL A 532 6.94 4.92 21.05
N VAL A 533 5.96 4.84 21.94
CA VAL A 533 5.31 6.02 22.51
C VAL A 533 6.02 6.35 23.80
N LEU A 534 6.57 7.56 23.90
CA LEU A 534 7.11 8.09 25.15
C LEU A 534 6.08 9.07 25.71
N ASP A 535 5.76 8.92 26.99
CA ASP A 535 4.86 9.80 27.74
C ASP A 535 5.60 10.33 28.99
N GLU A 536 4.96 10.35 30.16
CA GLU A 536 5.59 10.69 31.44
C GLU A 536 6.45 9.55 32.02
N LYS A 537 6.36 8.34 31.49
CA LYS A 537 7.07 7.15 31.97
C LYS A 537 8.25 6.80 31.08
N ASP A 538 9.25 6.20 31.71
CA ASP A 538 10.39 5.61 31.03
C ASP A 538 9.95 4.42 30.17
N TYR A 539 10.55 4.29 28.98
CA TYR A 539 10.31 3.14 28.12
C TYR A 539 11.40 2.09 28.35
N VAL A 540 10.97 0.93 28.84
CA VAL A 540 11.84 -0.23 29.10
C VAL A 540 11.52 -1.35 28.12
N THR A 541 12.55 -1.88 27.48
CA THR A 541 12.44 -3.07 26.62
C THR A 541 13.66 -3.96 26.81
N SER A 542 13.53 -5.26 26.53
CA SER A 542 14.66 -6.18 26.46
C SER A 542 14.77 -6.85 25.10
N PHE A 543 15.99 -7.24 24.75
CA PHE A 543 16.32 -8.01 23.56
C PHE A 543 17.58 -8.86 23.84
N TYR A 544 17.97 -9.72 22.91
CA TYR A 544 19.19 -10.51 23.02
C TYR A 544 20.21 -10.11 21.96
N THR A 545 21.49 -10.11 22.33
CA THR A 545 22.62 -10.01 21.39
C THR A 545 22.64 -11.23 20.46
N SER A 546 23.41 -11.12 19.37
CA SER A 546 23.60 -12.20 18.40
C SER A 546 24.98 -12.85 18.56
N ASP A 547 25.32 -13.81 17.71
CA ASP A 547 26.67 -14.40 17.60
C ASP A 547 27.64 -13.47 16.84
N VAL A 548 27.21 -12.24 16.49
CA VAL A 548 28.02 -11.26 15.76
C VAL A 548 28.74 -10.32 16.72
N LEU A 549 30.07 -10.36 16.68
CA LEU A 549 30.93 -9.46 17.46
C LEU A 549 30.96 -8.04 16.91
N GLY A 550 31.19 -7.07 17.78
CA GLY A 550 31.44 -5.68 17.41
C GLY A 550 30.66 -4.66 18.23
N VAL A 551 30.64 -3.42 17.75
CA VAL A 551 29.89 -2.32 18.39
C VAL A 551 28.52 -2.21 17.74
N PHE A 552 27.49 -2.13 18.57
CA PHE A 552 26.12 -1.90 18.16
C PHE A 552 25.71 -0.48 18.55
N GLU A 553 25.04 0.19 17.63
CA GLU A 553 24.43 1.49 17.83
C GLU A 553 22.95 1.31 18.19
N ILE A 554 22.52 2.00 19.24
CA ILE A 554 21.13 2.19 19.62
C ILE A 554 20.75 3.59 19.17
N THR A 555 19.76 3.72 18.29
CA THR A 555 19.18 5.00 17.90
C THR A 555 17.73 5.09 18.34
N LEU A 556 17.32 6.29 18.73
CA LEU A 556 15.94 6.70 18.90
C LEU A 556 15.71 7.93 18.02
N GLU A 557 14.72 7.88 17.13
CA GLU A 557 14.36 9.02 16.30
C GLU A 557 12.85 9.17 16.12
N GLY A 558 12.35 10.40 16.08
CA GLY A 558 10.93 10.66 15.92
C GLY A 558 10.53 12.09 16.25
N TYR A 559 9.24 12.31 16.45
CA TYR A 559 8.66 13.63 16.69
C TYR A 559 7.88 13.64 18.00
N THR A 560 8.01 14.76 18.74
CA THR A 560 7.10 15.06 19.85
C THR A 560 5.70 15.38 19.34
N ASP A 561 4.70 15.36 20.21
CA ASP A 561 3.32 15.78 19.93
C ASP A 561 3.24 17.25 19.52
N GLU A 562 4.22 18.06 19.94
CA GLU A 562 4.41 19.46 19.56
C GLU A 562 5.19 19.64 18.24
N GLY A 563 5.63 18.56 17.60
CA GLY A 563 6.29 18.57 16.29
C GLY A 563 7.81 18.80 16.33
N THR A 564 8.45 18.69 17.49
CA THR A 564 9.91 18.79 17.58
C THR A 564 10.53 17.45 17.21
N PHE A 565 11.45 17.44 16.24
CA PHE A 565 12.22 16.25 15.89
C PHE A 565 13.27 15.96 16.97
N ILE A 566 13.32 14.71 17.44
CA ILE A 566 14.31 14.24 18.40
C ILE A 566 15.11 13.11 17.79
N PHE A 567 16.42 13.17 17.99
CA PHE A 567 17.36 12.10 17.65
C PHE A 567 18.32 11.90 18.83
N ALA A 568 18.37 10.67 19.35
CA ALA A 568 19.27 10.28 20.41
C ALA A 568 19.96 8.97 20.06
N LYS A 569 21.19 8.80 20.55
CA LYS A 569 21.98 7.60 20.28
C LYS A 569 22.78 7.16 21.50
N ASN A 570 23.04 5.86 21.56
CA ASN A 570 23.97 5.25 22.51
C ASN A 570 24.59 4.00 21.88
N TYR A 571 25.60 3.41 22.53
CA TYR A 571 26.38 2.30 22.00
C TYR A 571 26.63 1.24 23.07
N PHE A 572 26.81 0.01 22.63
CA PHE A 572 27.34 -1.08 23.45
C PHE A 572 28.18 -2.02 22.60
N LYS A 573 28.99 -2.87 23.25
CA LYS A 573 29.86 -3.83 22.57
C LYS A 573 29.41 -5.27 22.82
N VAL A 574 29.45 -6.09 21.78
CA VAL A 574 29.37 -7.55 21.88
C VAL A 574 30.77 -8.12 21.75
N THR A 575 31.22 -8.85 22.76
CA THR A 575 32.54 -9.46 22.83
C THR A 575 32.45 -10.97 22.86
N GLY A 576 33.46 -11.64 22.30
CA GLY A 576 33.66 -13.07 22.53
C GLY A 576 33.95 -13.28 24.02
N ASN A 577 33.51 -14.42 24.54
CA ASN A 577 33.92 -14.86 25.87
C ASN A 577 35.42 -15.16 25.92
#